data_AF-A0A9W7XPG0-F1
#
_entry.id   AF-A0A9W7XPG0-F1
#
_cell.length_a   1.000
_cell.length_b   1.000
_cell.length_c   1.000
_cell.angle_alpha   90.00
_cell.angle_beta   90.00
_cell.angle_gamma   90.00
#
_symmetry.space_group_name_H-M   'P 1'
#
loop_
_entity.id
_entity.type
_entity.pdbx_description
1 polymer ?
#
loop_
_entity_poly.entity_id
_entity_poly.type
_entity_poly.pdbx_seq_one_letter_code
_entity_poly.pdbx_strand_id
1 'polypeptide(L)'
;MTRTETISEYERERLENIRQNQEMLKSLNLASEPVIQATKVVHKGRAKPRATRRGKENKQSNDSDKEKADDSDASNSNNNNDEDNDDDSDYGSSGKTKRRTKIAVATRRSKRLRGESALEGITEIEKEAVETGDFSGLLQTGEERFGQTADTIKVSGHYGGWVEPGVMERLGIRSNATEAWESEGGGKFSFKDPLGTGKKISKKMAGGQSVAKYVASKLLRKNPNSYFYRHTEPGVEQWTGDWTDEERLVFLDIARRFGCGDKWGLFSTYIPHRVGYQCSNYYRQYVIPAGWIIDDNYRIDSAGNAVYVGNHRRSAR
;
A
#
# COMPACT_ATOMS: atom_id res chain seq x y z
N MET A 1 -32.42 8.63 42.27
CA MET A 1 -32.63 9.32 40.98
C MET A 1 -31.65 8.75 39.98
N THR A 2 -32.08 7.80 39.16
CA THR A 2 -31.26 7.15 38.13
C THR A 2 -31.15 8.06 36.91
N ARG A 3 -29.92 8.46 36.54
CA ARG A 3 -29.65 9.20 35.29
C ARG A 3 -30.02 8.32 34.11
N THR A 4 -31.00 8.72 33.33
CA THR A 4 -31.26 8.15 32.00
C THR A 4 -30.22 8.73 31.04
N GLU A 5 -29.22 7.93 30.67
CA GLU A 5 -28.25 8.29 29.64
C GLU A 5 -28.98 8.33 28.28
N THR A 6 -29.02 9.51 27.67
CA THR A 6 -29.58 9.70 26.34
C THR A 6 -28.63 9.09 25.31
N ILE A 7 -28.98 7.89 24.83
CA ILE A 7 -28.23 7.18 23.78
C ILE A 7 -28.18 8.04 22.51
N SER A 8 -26.97 8.25 22.00
CA SER A 8 -26.70 8.99 20.75
C SER A 8 -27.46 8.37 19.57
N GLU A 9 -27.85 9.20 18.59
CA GLU A 9 -28.52 8.76 17.36
C GLU A 9 -27.70 7.67 16.62
N TYR A 10 -26.38 7.84 16.58
CA TYR A 10 -25.46 6.85 16.02
C TYR A 10 -25.51 5.50 16.75
N GLU A 11 -25.63 5.53 18.07
CA GLU A 11 -25.65 4.32 18.88
C GLU A 11 -26.98 3.57 18.77
N ARG A 12 -28.08 4.29 18.52
CA ARG A 12 -29.36 3.70 18.11
C ARG A 12 -29.26 3.01 16.75
N GLU A 13 -28.69 3.67 15.74
CA GLU A 13 -28.53 3.10 14.41
C GLU A 13 -27.62 1.86 14.42
N ARG A 14 -26.52 1.91 15.19
CA ARG A 14 -25.63 0.77 15.39
C ARG A 14 -26.34 -0.44 16.02
N LEU A 15 -27.17 -0.21 17.04
CA LEU A 15 -27.93 -1.27 17.71
C LEU A 15 -29.00 -1.87 16.80
N GLU A 16 -29.65 -1.06 15.97
CA GLU A 16 -30.64 -1.53 15.00
C GLU A 16 -29.99 -2.42 13.93
N ASN A 17 -28.82 -2.03 13.42
CA ASN A 17 -28.06 -2.85 12.47
C ASN A 17 -27.62 -4.19 13.08
N ILE A 18 -27.20 -4.19 14.35
CA ILE A 18 -26.87 -5.42 15.09
C ILE A 18 -28.12 -6.32 15.18
N ARG A 19 -29.28 -5.74 15.47
CA ARG A 19 -30.55 -6.48 15.57
C ARG A 19 -30.95 -7.10 14.23
N GLN A 20 -30.91 -6.35 13.14
CA GLN A 20 -31.24 -6.84 11.79
C GLN A 20 -30.32 -7.98 11.35
N ASN A 21 -29.01 -7.86 11.62
CA ASN A 21 -28.05 -8.93 11.34
C ASN A 21 -28.34 -10.20 12.15
N GLN A 22 -28.73 -10.06 13.43
CA GLN A 22 -29.13 -11.21 14.25
C GLN A 22 -30.42 -11.87 13.75
N GLU A 23 -31.40 -11.10 13.27
CA GLU A 23 -32.64 -11.63 12.68
C GLU A 23 -32.38 -12.34 11.35
N MET A 24 -31.50 -11.78 10.51
CA MET A 24 -31.06 -12.42 9.27
C MET A 24 -30.33 -13.75 9.52
N LEU A 25 -29.46 -13.81 10.54
CA LEU A 25 -28.78 -15.06 10.91
C LEU A 25 -29.75 -16.11 11.46
N LYS A 26 -30.76 -15.68 12.23
CA LYS A 26 -31.82 -16.57 12.73
C LYS A 26 -32.69 -17.11 11.59
N SER A 27 -33.03 -16.30 10.58
CA SER A 27 -33.85 -16.74 9.46
C SER A 27 -33.12 -17.73 8.54
N LEU A 28 -31.79 -17.69 8.52
CA LEU A 28 -30.94 -18.61 7.75
C LEU A 28 -30.67 -19.95 8.46
N ASN A 29 -31.24 -20.20 9.65
CA ASN A 29 -30.97 -21.39 10.48
C ASN A 29 -29.47 -21.61 10.79
N LEU A 30 -28.64 -20.58 10.62
CA LEU A 30 -27.26 -20.54 11.05
C LEU A 30 -27.27 -20.15 12.54
N ALA A 31 -27.79 -21.02 13.39
CA ALA A 31 -27.67 -20.86 14.82
C ALA A 31 -26.17 -20.89 15.17
N SER A 32 -25.64 -19.72 15.54
CA SER A 32 -24.31 -19.61 16.10
C SER A 32 -24.30 -20.36 17.44
N GLU A 33 -23.54 -21.45 17.50
CA GLU A 33 -23.15 -22.00 18.79
C GLU A 33 -22.39 -20.92 19.59
N PRO A 34 -22.60 -20.84 20.92
CA PRO A 34 -21.94 -19.84 21.73
C PRO A 34 -20.43 -20.09 21.73
N VAL A 35 -19.71 -19.23 21.00
CA VAL A 35 -18.24 -19.17 21.06
C VAL A 35 -17.82 -18.95 22.51
N ILE A 36 -16.97 -19.87 22.95
CA ILE A 36 -16.38 -20.02 24.28
C ILE A 36 -16.00 -18.67 24.90
N GLN A 37 -16.47 -18.46 26.13
CA GLN A 37 -16.20 -17.27 26.93
C GLN A 37 -14.69 -17.08 27.14
N ALA A 38 -14.17 -15.94 26.69
CA ALA A 38 -12.80 -15.52 26.94
C ALA A 38 -12.54 -15.38 28.45
N THR A 39 -11.60 -16.15 28.95
CA THR A 39 -11.07 -16.05 30.31
C THR A 39 -10.42 -14.68 30.53
N LYS A 40 -10.87 -13.97 31.59
CA LYS A 40 -10.30 -12.70 32.06
C LYS A 40 -8.81 -12.84 32.38
N VAL A 41 -7.94 -12.32 31.52
CA VAL A 41 -6.51 -12.13 31.84
C VAL A 41 -6.34 -10.79 32.56
N VAL A 42 -6.18 -10.88 33.88
CA VAL A 42 -5.87 -9.76 34.79
C VAL A 42 -4.48 -9.18 34.42
N HIS A 43 -4.46 -8.02 33.76
CA HIS A 43 -3.24 -7.24 33.59
C HIS A 43 -2.96 -6.44 34.86
N LYS A 44 -1.99 -6.91 35.66
CA LYS A 44 -1.42 -6.14 36.77
C LYS A 44 -0.64 -4.95 36.19
N GLY A 45 -1.11 -3.74 36.49
CA GLY A 45 -0.46 -2.49 36.11
C GLY A 45 0.97 -2.40 36.67
N ARG A 46 1.92 -2.12 35.78
CA ARG A 46 3.30 -1.82 36.15
C ARG A 46 3.50 -0.31 36.07
N ALA A 47 3.57 0.33 37.24
CA ALA A 47 3.80 1.75 37.39
C ALA A 47 5.15 2.16 36.79
N LYS A 48 5.16 3.22 35.98
CA LYS A 48 6.38 3.90 35.53
C LYS A 48 6.78 4.97 36.56
N PRO A 49 8.07 5.08 36.95
CA PRO A 49 8.53 6.07 37.90
C PRO A 49 8.54 7.48 37.29
N ARG A 50 8.06 8.41 38.12
CA ARG A 50 7.91 9.84 37.92
C ARG A 50 9.28 10.52 37.95
N ALA A 51 9.78 11.00 36.81
CA ALA A 51 11.00 11.79 36.75
C ALA A 51 10.75 13.20 37.30
N THR A 52 11.59 13.59 38.24
CA THR A 52 11.54 14.83 39.02
C THR A 52 11.94 16.05 38.21
N ARG A 53 11.09 17.06 38.33
CA ARG A 53 11.20 18.45 37.89
C ARG A 53 12.43 19.11 38.56
N ARG A 54 13.37 19.64 37.76
CA ARG A 54 14.49 20.47 38.26
C ARG A 54 14.34 21.87 37.68
N GLY A 55 14.04 22.83 38.56
CA GLY A 55 13.91 24.24 38.23
C GLY A 55 15.25 24.95 38.08
N LYS A 56 15.25 26.02 37.30
CA LYS A 56 16.15 27.18 37.34
C LYS A 56 15.28 28.38 36.95
N GLU A 57 14.81 29.15 37.91
CA GLU A 57 15.45 30.33 38.50
C GLU A 57 15.42 31.55 37.58
N ASN A 58 14.55 32.48 37.99
CA ASN A 58 14.42 33.87 37.59
C ASN A 58 15.75 34.62 37.73
N LYS A 59 16.01 35.55 36.80
CA LYS A 59 16.81 36.74 37.08
C LYS A 59 16.13 37.96 36.46
N GLN A 60 15.78 38.89 37.33
CA GLN A 60 15.19 40.20 37.05
C GLN A 60 16.21 41.19 36.46
N SER A 61 15.63 42.31 36.01
CA SER A 61 16.14 43.68 35.95
C SER A 61 16.92 44.12 34.70
N ASN A 62 16.32 44.98 33.87
CA ASN A 62 16.44 46.44 34.07
C ASN A 62 15.55 47.24 33.11
N ASP A 63 15.03 48.34 33.66
CA ASP A 63 14.43 49.49 32.98
C ASP A 63 15.36 50.12 31.93
N SER A 64 14.78 50.66 30.86
CA SER A 64 14.86 52.11 30.57
C SER A 64 14.05 52.47 29.31
N ASP A 65 13.34 53.58 29.46
CA ASP A 65 12.54 54.28 28.46
C ASP A 65 13.32 54.62 27.18
N LYS A 66 12.67 54.48 26.01
CA LYS A 66 12.67 55.56 25.02
C LYS A 66 11.57 55.42 23.98
N GLU A 67 10.89 56.55 23.83
CA GLU A 67 9.88 56.94 22.86
C GLU A 67 10.23 56.72 21.37
N LYS A 68 9.14 56.58 20.61
CA LYS A 68 8.83 57.10 19.25
C LYS A 68 8.95 56.18 18.01
N ALA A 69 7.79 56.14 17.36
CA ALA A 69 7.51 56.30 15.93
C ALA A 69 7.56 55.07 15.02
N ASP A 70 6.36 54.77 14.52
CA ASP A 70 5.96 54.57 13.13
C ASP A 70 6.54 53.44 12.26
N ASP A 71 5.56 52.84 11.59
CA ASP A 71 5.58 52.23 10.25
C ASP A 71 5.99 50.77 10.04
N SER A 72 4.99 50.06 9.53
CA SER A 72 5.03 49.14 8.38
C SER A 72 5.58 47.71 8.53
N ASP A 73 4.72 46.81 8.07
CA ASP A 73 4.98 45.62 7.26
C ASP A 73 5.90 44.49 7.75
N ALA A 74 5.21 43.37 8.00
CA ALA A 74 5.46 42.09 7.35
C ALA A 74 6.91 41.60 7.22
N SER A 75 7.30 40.68 8.11
CA SER A 75 7.97 39.43 7.72
C SER A 75 8.27 38.59 8.97
N ASN A 76 7.36 37.67 9.31
CA ASN A 76 7.69 36.63 10.28
C ASN A 76 8.38 35.47 9.54
N SER A 77 9.70 35.53 9.54
CA SER A 77 10.59 34.38 9.33
C SER A 77 10.40 33.41 10.49
N ASN A 78 9.84 32.23 10.22
CA ASN A 78 10.09 31.07 11.07
C ASN A 78 10.67 29.94 10.21
N ASN A 79 11.98 29.80 10.33
CA ASN A 79 12.66 28.52 10.30
C ASN A 79 11.91 27.56 11.23
N ASN A 80 11.51 26.40 10.72
CA ASN A 80 11.53 25.16 11.48
C ASN A 80 11.95 24.06 10.52
N ASN A 81 13.15 23.53 10.80
CA ASN A 81 13.51 22.17 10.44
C ASN A 81 12.53 21.26 11.17
N ASP A 82 11.83 20.40 10.45
CA ASP A 82 11.31 19.16 11.01
C ASP A 82 11.51 18.06 9.97
N GLU A 83 12.32 17.09 10.40
CA GLU A 83 12.63 15.84 9.73
C GLU A 83 11.41 14.92 9.86
N ASP A 84 10.65 14.74 8.78
CA ASP A 84 9.68 13.64 8.69
C ASP A 84 10.04 12.76 7.49
N ASN A 85 10.51 11.55 7.82
CA ASN A 85 10.83 10.46 6.90
C ASN A 85 9.54 9.80 6.42
N ASP A 86 9.02 10.24 5.28
CA ASP A 86 8.06 9.48 4.49
C ASP A 86 8.81 8.79 3.34
N ASP A 87 9.07 7.49 3.53
CA ASP A 87 9.64 6.55 2.55
C ASP A 87 8.60 6.25 1.46
N ASP A 88 8.42 7.19 0.54
CA ASP A 88 7.78 7.02 -0.76
C ASP A 88 8.86 6.70 -1.80
N SER A 89 9.19 5.42 -1.99
CA SER A 89 10.06 5.00 -3.09
C SER A 89 9.32 5.02 -4.44
N ASP A 90 9.41 6.19 -5.06
CA ASP A 90 9.04 6.53 -6.43
C ASP A 90 10.01 5.89 -7.46
N TYR A 91 9.47 5.10 -8.39
CA TYR A 91 10.21 4.56 -9.54
C TYR A 91 9.96 5.49 -10.74
N GLY A 92 10.76 6.55 -10.83
CA GLY A 92 10.74 7.54 -11.91
C GLY A 92 12.15 7.87 -12.40
N SER A 93 12.55 7.23 -13.48
CA SER A 93 13.83 7.43 -14.17
C SER A 93 14.00 8.88 -14.65
N SER A 94 15.05 9.57 -14.18
CA SER A 94 15.62 10.71 -14.91
C SER A 94 17.13 10.80 -14.70
N GLY A 95 17.86 10.76 -15.81
CA GLY A 95 19.31 10.96 -15.82
C GLY A 95 19.67 12.42 -15.62
N LYS A 96 20.64 12.69 -14.74
CA LYS A 96 21.62 13.79 -14.82
C LYS A 96 22.74 13.65 -13.78
N THR A 97 23.94 13.43 -14.30
CA THR A 97 25.28 13.89 -13.90
C THR A 97 25.61 14.22 -12.42
N LYS A 98 26.42 13.33 -11.85
CA LYS A 98 27.48 13.45 -10.81
C LYS A 98 27.62 14.79 -10.06
N ARG A 99 27.33 14.76 -8.75
CA ARG A 99 28.11 15.44 -7.70
C ARG A 99 28.41 14.45 -6.57
N ARG A 100 29.70 14.28 -6.24
CA ARG A 100 30.18 13.44 -5.13
C ARG A 100 29.83 14.11 -3.80
N THR A 101 29.00 13.45 -2.99
CA THR A 101 28.87 13.74 -1.55
C THR A 101 29.14 12.46 -0.77
N LYS A 102 29.91 12.61 0.32
CA LYS A 102 30.47 11.53 1.13
C LYS A 102 29.36 10.72 1.79
N ILE A 103 29.37 9.40 1.59
CA ILE A 103 28.44 8.46 2.22
C ILE A 103 28.84 8.32 3.70
N ALA A 104 27.98 8.79 4.60
CA ALA A 104 28.04 8.41 6.00
C ALA A 104 27.50 6.98 6.13
N VAL A 105 28.38 6.04 6.48
CA VAL A 105 28.03 4.62 6.65
C VAL A 105 27.20 4.48 7.93
N ALA A 106 25.90 4.28 7.77
CA ALA A 106 25.03 3.83 8.85
C ALA A 106 25.40 2.40 9.23
N THR A 107 26.09 2.24 10.37
CA THR A 107 26.46 0.93 10.92
C THR A 107 25.23 0.26 11.50
N ARG A 108 24.58 -0.61 10.72
CA ARG A 108 23.66 -1.63 11.25
C ARG A 108 24.43 -2.46 12.29
N ARG A 109 23.98 -2.42 13.55
CA ARG A 109 24.47 -3.34 14.59
C ARG A 109 24.04 -4.77 14.24
N SER A 110 24.92 -5.47 13.55
CA SER A 110 24.88 -6.91 13.35
C SER A 110 24.98 -7.62 14.69
N LYS A 111 24.17 -8.68 14.90
CA LYS A 111 24.29 -9.61 16.03
C LYS A 111 25.44 -10.62 15.87
N ARG A 112 26.25 -10.53 14.80
CA ARG A 112 27.37 -11.45 14.60
C ARG A 112 28.42 -11.25 15.69
N LEU A 113 28.86 -12.36 16.28
CA LEU A 113 30.01 -12.39 17.17
C LEU A 113 31.24 -11.89 16.40
N ARG A 114 32.01 -11.01 17.03
CA ARG A 114 33.23 -10.44 16.46
C ARG A 114 34.27 -11.55 16.31
N GLY A 115 34.39 -12.13 15.11
CA GLY A 115 35.35 -13.20 14.80
C GLY A 115 34.82 -14.31 13.90
N GLU A 116 33.53 -14.39 13.61
CA GLU A 116 33.00 -15.37 12.65
C GLU A 116 33.28 -14.91 11.22
N SER A 117 33.99 -15.74 10.46
CA SER A 117 34.26 -15.55 9.04
C SER A 117 32.93 -15.58 8.27
N ALA A 118 32.65 -14.54 7.49
CA ALA A 118 31.44 -14.44 6.67
C ALA A 118 31.48 -15.32 5.40
N LEU A 119 32.49 -16.17 5.24
CA LEU A 119 32.90 -16.74 3.96
C LEU A 119 32.60 -18.24 3.78
N GLU A 120 32.10 -18.92 4.81
CA GLU A 120 31.71 -20.33 4.69
C GLU A 120 30.28 -20.41 4.16
N GLY A 121 30.14 -20.41 2.84
CA GLY A 121 28.86 -20.65 2.15
C GLY A 121 28.59 -19.79 0.93
N ILE A 122 29.45 -18.81 0.62
CA ILE A 122 29.30 -17.98 -0.57
C ILE A 122 29.81 -18.77 -1.79
N THR A 123 28.93 -19.02 -2.75
CA THR A 123 29.27 -19.70 -4.01
C THR A 123 30.30 -18.90 -4.80
N GLU A 124 31.11 -19.55 -5.66
CA GLU A 124 32.09 -18.83 -6.50
C GLU A 124 31.43 -17.74 -7.35
N ILE A 125 30.19 -17.98 -7.80
CA ILE A 125 29.37 -17.03 -8.56
C ILE A 125 29.01 -15.80 -7.70
N GLU A 126 28.65 -15.99 -6.44
CA GLU A 126 28.37 -14.88 -5.52
C GLU A 126 29.64 -14.08 -5.18
N LYS A 127 30.81 -14.71 -5.13
CA LYS A 127 32.10 -14.00 -4.95
C LYS A 127 32.42 -13.13 -6.17
N GLU A 128 32.26 -13.69 -7.37
CA GLU A 128 32.50 -12.96 -8.62
C GLU A 128 31.51 -11.80 -8.80
N ALA A 129 30.24 -11.98 -8.45
CA ALA A 129 29.24 -10.90 -8.46
C ALA A 129 29.57 -9.76 -7.48
N VAL A 130 30.13 -10.09 -6.30
CA VAL A 130 30.58 -9.09 -5.32
C VAL A 130 31.81 -8.33 -5.83
N GLU A 131 32.73 -8.99 -6.52
CA GLU A 131 33.93 -8.37 -7.09
C GLU A 131 33.62 -7.48 -8.30
N THR A 132 32.71 -7.92 -9.18
CA THR A 132 32.32 -7.20 -10.41
C THR A 132 31.22 -6.17 -10.17
N GLY A 133 30.44 -6.32 -9.09
CA GLY A 133 29.23 -5.54 -8.84
C GLY A 133 28.06 -5.92 -9.74
N ASP A 134 28.18 -6.99 -10.53
CA ASP A 134 27.15 -7.48 -11.43
C ASP A 134 26.45 -8.71 -10.85
N PHE A 135 25.26 -8.51 -10.31
CA PHE A 135 24.43 -9.57 -9.73
C PHE A 135 23.50 -10.23 -10.76
N SER A 136 23.57 -9.86 -12.04
CA SER A 136 22.66 -10.38 -13.07
C SER A 136 22.80 -11.90 -13.28
N GLY A 137 24.00 -12.45 -13.11
CA GLY A 137 24.27 -13.88 -13.22
C GLY A 137 23.72 -14.74 -12.07
N LEU A 138 23.22 -14.12 -10.99
CA LEU A 138 22.61 -14.81 -9.84
C LEU A 138 21.09 -14.92 -9.96
N LEU A 139 20.50 -14.25 -10.95
CA LEU A 139 19.07 -14.16 -11.15
C LEU A 139 18.62 -15.23 -12.15
N GLN A 140 17.87 -16.21 -11.66
CA GLN A 140 17.33 -17.29 -12.49
C GLN A 140 16.00 -16.88 -13.11
N THR A 141 15.71 -17.35 -14.33
CA THR A 141 14.36 -17.24 -14.88
C THR A 141 13.40 -18.15 -14.10
N GLY A 142 12.10 -17.83 -14.13
CA GLY A 142 11.09 -18.72 -13.55
C GLY A 142 11.11 -20.12 -14.19
N GLU A 143 11.40 -20.20 -15.48
CA GLU A 143 11.51 -21.46 -16.21
C GLU A 143 12.72 -22.29 -15.77
N GLU A 144 13.88 -21.66 -15.56
CA GLU A 144 15.07 -22.33 -15.03
C GLU A 144 14.86 -22.87 -13.61
N ARG A 145 14.18 -22.10 -12.76
CA ARG A 145 14.02 -22.46 -11.35
C ARG A 145 12.98 -23.55 -11.13
N PHE A 146 11.83 -23.44 -11.77
CA PHE A 146 10.68 -24.32 -11.50
C PHE A 146 10.49 -25.39 -12.58
N GLY A 147 11.19 -25.27 -13.71
CA GLY A 147 10.90 -26.05 -14.91
C GLY A 147 9.59 -25.63 -15.56
N GLN A 148 9.28 -26.25 -16.70
CA GLN A 148 8.02 -26.03 -17.39
C GLN A 148 7.07 -27.21 -17.11
N THR A 149 6.18 -27.03 -16.14
CA THR A 149 5.04 -27.93 -15.90
C THR A 149 3.84 -27.54 -16.76
N ALA A 150 3.00 -28.51 -17.12
CA ALA A 150 1.80 -28.28 -17.93
C ALA A 150 0.82 -27.27 -17.29
N ASP A 151 0.82 -27.17 -15.96
CA ASP A 151 -0.11 -26.31 -15.20
C ASP A 151 0.41 -24.88 -14.98
N THR A 152 1.66 -24.59 -15.33
CA THR A 152 2.30 -23.30 -15.07
C THR A 152 1.77 -22.23 -16.04
N ILE A 153 1.23 -21.14 -15.50
CA ILE A 153 0.67 -20.05 -16.30
C ILE A 153 1.81 -19.11 -16.71
N LYS A 154 2.01 -18.87 -18.02
CA LYS A 154 2.95 -17.86 -18.52
C LYS A 154 2.20 -16.57 -18.81
N VAL A 155 2.67 -15.44 -18.27
CA VAL A 155 2.05 -14.12 -18.48
C VAL A 155 3.06 -13.13 -19.05
N SER A 156 2.56 -12.16 -19.82
CA SER A 156 3.40 -11.10 -20.42
C SER A 156 3.64 -9.90 -19.48
N GLY A 157 3.15 -9.96 -18.24
CA GLY A 157 3.13 -8.83 -17.30
C GLY A 157 2.08 -7.76 -17.61
N HIS A 158 1.10 -8.07 -18.45
CA HIS A 158 0.03 -7.14 -18.85
C HIS A 158 -1.35 -7.75 -18.61
N TYR A 159 -2.24 -6.97 -18.02
CA TYR A 159 -3.64 -7.28 -17.82
C TYR A 159 -4.47 -6.70 -18.99
N GLY A 160 -5.10 -7.60 -19.73
CA GLY A 160 -5.97 -7.30 -20.87
C GLY A 160 -7.46 -7.16 -20.51
N GLY A 161 -7.86 -7.53 -19.29
CA GLY A 161 -9.25 -7.47 -18.86
C GLY A 161 -9.74 -6.06 -18.51
N TRP A 162 -11.04 -5.96 -18.22
CA TRP A 162 -11.68 -4.76 -17.69
C TRP A 162 -12.22 -5.02 -16.27
N VAL A 163 -13.09 -4.15 -15.77
CA VAL A 163 -13.81 -4.35 -14.50
C VAL A 163 -14.73 -5.57 -14.62
N GLU A 164 -14.93 -6.30 -13.52
CA GLU A 164 -15.89 -7.41 -13.45
C GLU A 164 -17.29 -6.97 -13.89
N PRO A 165 -17.98 -7.69 -14.79
CA PRO A 165 -19.25 -7.25 -15.37
C PRO A 165 -20.36 -6.95 -14.34
N GLY A 166 -20.47 -7.74 -13.27
CA GLY A 166 -21.43 -7.49 -12.20
C GLY A 166 -21.13 -6.19 -11.42
N VAL A 167 -19.86 -5.92 -11.11
CA VAL A 167 -19.40 -4.66 -10.50
C VAL A 167 -19.71 -3.48 -11.42
N MET A 168 -19.54 -3.65 -12.74
CA MET A 168 -19.86 -2.60 -13.70
C MET A 168 -21.33 -2.23 -13.67
N GLU A 169 -22.22 -3.22 -13.69
CA GLU A 169 -23.66 -3.01 -13.64
C GLU A 169 -24.08 -2.31 -12.34
N ARG A 170 -23.61 -2.81 -11.19
CA ARG A 170 -23.93 -2.25 -9.87
C ARG A 170 -23.48 -0.80 -9.70
N LEU A 171 -22.29 -0.45 -10.22
CA LEU A 171 -21.69 0.88 -10.02
C LEU A 171 -21.91 1.83 -11.20
N GLY A 172 -22.53 1.35 -12.29
CA GLY A 172 -22.74 2.10 -13.52
C GLY A 172 -21.43 2.44 -14.25
N ILE A 173 -20.42 1.57 -14.16
CA ILE A 173 -19.14 1.73 -14.87
C ILE A 173 -19.34 1.32 -16.33
N ARG A 174 -18.75 2.08 -17.26
CA ARG A 174 -18.87 1.82 -18.71
C ARG A 174 -18.16 0.53 -19.13
N SER A 175 -18.59 0.04 -20.29
CA SER A 175 -18.15 -1.24 -20.87
C SER A 175 -16.66 -1.29 -21.20
N ASN A 176 -16.06 -0.13 -21.46
CA ASN A 176 -14.66 -0.02 -21.83
C ASN A 176 -14.01 1.26 -21.27
N ALA A 177 -12.68 1.26 -21.27
CA ALA A 177 -11.86 2.34 -20.74
C ALA A 177 -12.08 3.68 -21.47
N THR A 178 -12.27 3.63 -22.79
CA THR A 178 -12.43 4.81 -23.63
C THR A 178 -13.74 5.52 -23.31
N GLU A 179 -14.85 4.79 -23.28
CA GLU A 179 -16.17 5.31 -22.90
C GLU A 179 -16.19 5.84 -21.47
N ALA A 180 -15.57 5.12 -20.53
CA ALA A 180 -15.45 5.55 -19.13
C ALA A 180 -14.72 6.90 -19.03
N TRP A 181 -13.66 7.08 -19.82
CA TRP A 181 -12.88 8.30 -19.83
C TRP A 181 -13.62 9.46 -20.50
N GLU A 182 -14.23 9.23 -21.66
CA GLU A 182 -14.91 10.26 -22.45
C GLU A 182 -16.17 10.78 -21.75
N SER A 183 -16.98 9.88 -21.18
CA SER A 183 -18.26 10.25 -20.55
C SER A 183 -18.10 10.99 -19.22
N GLU A 184 -17.04 10.76 -18.46
CA GLU A 184 -16.79 11.38 -17.14
C GLU A 184 -15.88 12.62 -17.25
N GLY A 185 -16.07 13.40 -18.33
CA GLY A 185 -15.41 14.68 -18.56
C GLY A 185 -14.04 14.56 -19.22
N GLY A 186 -13.96 13.79 -20.32
CA GLY A 186 -12.75 13.59 -21.14
C GLY A 186 -11.79 14.78 -21.16
N GLY A 187 -10.52 14.52 -20.88
CA GLY A 187 -9.46 15.54 -20.83
C GLY A 187 -8.08 14.91 -20.95
N LYS A 188 -7.02 15.71 -20.78
CA LYS A 188 -5.64 15.20 -20.74
C LYS A 188 -5.30 14.77 -19.32
N PHE A 189 -5.13 13.47 -19.07
CA PHE A 189 -4.62 12.98 -17.79
C PHE A 189 -3.26 13.63 -17.50
N SER A 190 -3.14 14.24 -16.32
CA SER A 190 -1.88 14.80 -15.83
C SER A 190 -1.65 14.31 -14.42
N PHE A 191 -0.43 13.88 -14.12
CA PHE A 191 -0.07 13.47 -12.77
C PHE A 191 -0.28 14.58 -11.73
N LYS A 192 -0.17 15.85 -12.17
CA LYS A 192 -0.39 17.04 -11.31
C LYS A 192 -1.86 17.34 -11.05
N ASP A 193 -2.74 16.80 -11.88
CA ASP A 193 -4.18 17.01 -11.82
C ASP A 193 -4.89 15.71 -12.25
N PRO A 194 -4.86 14.69 -11.37
CA PRO A 194 -5.42 13.38 -11.69
C PRO A 194 -6.94 13.42 -11.92
N LEU A 195 -7.62 14.47 -11.44
CA LEU A 195 -9.05 14.68 -11.65
C LEU A 195 -9.35 15.41 -12.98
N GLY A 196 -8.37 16.15 -13.53
CA GLY A 196 -8.53 16.95 -14.74
C GLY A 196 -9.35 18.23 -14.51
N THR A 197 -9.34 18.76 -13.29
CA THR A 197 -10.16 19.92 -12.87
C THR A 197 -9.46 21.28 -13.00
N GLY A 198 -8.17 21.29 -13.33
CA GLY A 198 -7.31 22.48 -13.34
C GLY A 198 -6.96 23.02 -11.96
N LYS A 199 -7.47 22.41 -10.87
CA LYS A 199 -7.27 22.88 -9.49
C LYS A 199 -6.26 22.00 -8.76
N LYS A 200 -5.31 22.63 -8.04
CA LYS A 200 -4.40 21.92 -7.14
C LYS A 200 -5.18 21.37 -5.95
N ILE A 201 -5.02 20.08 -5.70
CA ILE A 201 -5.60 19.41 -4.54
C ILE A 201 -4.75 19.73 -3.30
N SER A 202 -5.38 20.12 -2.18
CA SER A 202 -4.67 20.39 -0.94
C SER A 202 -4.02 19.12 -0.39
N LYS A 203 -2.78 19.23 0.12
CA LYS A 203 -2.10 18.10 0.78
C LYS A 203 -2.77 17.66 2.09
N LYS A 204 -3.53 18.56 2.72
CA LYS A 204 -4.28 18.31 3.94
C LYS A 204 -5.75 18.10 3.59
N MET A 205 -6.25 16.89 3.85
CA MET A 205 -7.67 16.57 3.72
C MET A 205 -8.36 16.68 5.08
N ALA A 206 -9.62 17.11 5.07
CA ALA A 206 -10.45 17.04 6.26
C ALA A 206 -10.69 15.57 6.63
N GLY A 207 -10.57 15.23 7.93
CA GLY A 207 -10.86 13.88 8.43
C GLY A 207 -9.72 12.86 8.35
N GLY A 208 -8.47 13.28 8.11
CA GLY A 208 -7.29 12.38 8.18
C GLY A 208 -7.17 11.38 7.02
N GLN A 209 -8.02 11.50 5.99
CA GLN A 209 -7.93 10.66 4.79
C GLN A 209 -6.69 11.03 3.98
N SER A 210 -5.96 10.03 3.47
CA SER A 210 -4.82 10.30 2.59
C SER A 210 -5.30 10.93 1.28
N VAL A 211 -4.54 11.88 0.74
CA VAL A 211 -4.84 12.55 -0.53
C VAL A 211 -5.05 11.53 -1.64
N ALA A 212 -4.24 10.47 -1.67
CA ALA A 212 -4.35 9.39 -2.65
C ALA A 212 -5.69 8.63 -2.55
N LYS A 213 -6.18 8.34 -1.34
CA LYS A 213 -7.49 7.70 -1.16
C LYS A 213 -8.63 8.63 -1.58
N TYR A 214 -8.55 9.91 -1.24
CA TYR A 214 -9.55 10.89 -1.67
C TYR A 214 -9.59 11.05 -3.20
N VAL A 215 -8.43 11.16 -3.86
CA VAL A 215 -8.37 11.25 -5.32
C VAL A 215 -8.93 9.99 -5.97
N ALA A 216 -8.50 8.82 -5.51
CA ALA A 216 -8.98 7.54 -6.03
C ALA A 216 -10.50 7.39 -5.88
N SER A 217 -11.10 7.84 -4.77
CA SER A 217 -12.55 7.74 -4.56
C SER A 217 -13.37 8.53 -5.58
N LYS A 218 -12.84 9.67 -6.06
CA LYS A 218 -13.46 10.48 -7.12
C LYS A 218 -13.28 9.91 -8.52
N LEU A 219 -12.40 8.92 -8.69
CA LEU A 219 -12.08 8.33 -9.98
C LEU A 219 -12.83 7.03 -10.27
N LEU A 220 -13.80 6.61 -9.44
CA LEU A 220 -14.50 5.34 -9.60
C LEU A 220 -15.00 5.09 -11.03
N ARG A 221 -15.71 6.07 -11.63
CA ARG A 221 -16.27 5.93 -12.98
C ARG A 221 -15.27 6.28 -14.09
N LYS A 222 -14.38 7.25 -13.84
CA LYS A 222 -13.43 7.78 -14.83
C LYS A 222 -12.18 6.91 -15.01
N ASN A 223 -11.63 6.42 -13.91
CA ASN A 223 -10.46 5.54 -13.88
C ASN A 223 -10.66 4.49 -12.76
N PRO A 224 -11.46 3.44 -13.04
CA PRO A 224 -11.77 2.39 -12.07
C PRO A 224 -10.53 1.73 -11.50
N ASN A 225 -9.46 1.59 -12.31
CA ASN A 225 -8.20 1.02 -11.85
C ASN A 225 -7.61 1.80 -10.66
N SER A 226 -7.65 3.13 -10.69
CA SER A 226 -7.15 3.97 -9.59
C SER A 226 -7.98 3.79 -8.31
N TYR A 227 -9.31 3.70 -8.46
CA TYR A 227 -10.22 3.46 -7.35
C TYR A 227 -9.95 2.11 -6.68
N PHE A 228 -10.07 1.03 -7.46
CA PHE A 228 -9.99 -0.34 -6.96
C PHE A 228 -8.58 -0.75 -6.55
N TYR A 229 -7.56 0.01 -6.92
CA TYR A 229 -6.21 -0.20 -6.39
C TYR A 229 -6.15 -0.01 -4.86
N ARG A 230 -7.04 0.82 -4.29
CA ARG A 230 -7.00 1.22 -2.88
C ARG A 230 -8.32 1.00 -2.13
N HIS A 231 -9.42 0.77 -2.82
CA HIS A 231 -10.75 0.61 -2.24
C HIS A 231 -11.44 -0.62 -2.81
N THR A 232 -12.26 -1.26 -1.99
CA THR A 232 -13.26 -2.24 -2.41
C THR A 232 -14.49 -1.53 -2.97
N GLU A 233 -15.42 -2.30 -3.53
CA GLU A 233 -16.76 -1.79 -3.87
C GLU A 233 -17.39 -1.05 -2.68
N PRO A 234 -18.07 0.09 -2.88
CA PRO A 234 -18.77 0.81 -1.81
C PRO A 234 -19.68 -0.12 -1.00
N GLY A 235 -19.51 -0.14 0.33
CA GLY A 235 -20.28 -1.01 1.23
C GLY A 235 -19.67 -2.40 1.45
N VAL A 236 -18.65 -2.79 0.68
CA VAL A 236 -17.92 -4.05 0.89
C VAL A 236 -16.71 -3.81 1.79
N GLU A 237 -16.60 -4.59 2.86
CA GLU A 237 -15.45 -4.53 3.76
C GLU A 237 -14.18 -5.08 3.09
N GLN A 238 -13.05 -4.43 3.35
CA GLN A 238 -11.74 -4.89 2.90
C GLN A 238 -11.15 -5.89 3.90
N TRP A 239 -10.71 -7.05 3.42
CA TRP A 239 -10.02 -8.03 4.25
C TRP A 239 -8.51 -7.81 4.28
N THR A 240 -7.94 -7.79 5.49
CA THR A 240 -6.50 -7.60 5.72
C THR A 240 -5.76 -8.88 6.13
N GLY A 241 -6.49 -10.00 6.28
CA GLY A 241 -5.93 -11.30 6.65
C GLY A 241 -5.15 -11.99 5.53
N ASP A 242 -4.66 -13.18 5.86
CA ASP A 242 -3.92 -14.06 4.95
C ASP A 242 -4.76 -14.49 3.74
N TRP A 243 -4.09 -14.89 2.66
CA TRP A 243 -4.75 -15.37 1.45
C TRP A 243 -5.20 -16.82 1.62
N THR A 244 -6.47 -17.06 1.36
CA THR A 244 -7.07 -18.41 1.37
C THR A 244 -6.78 -19.15 0.07
N ASP A 245 -6.94 -20.47 0.10
CA ASP A 245 -6.74 -21.32 -1.07
C ASP A 245 -7.79 -21.05 -2.16
N GLU A 246 -9.02 -20.70 -1.76
CA GLU A 246 -10.10 -20.31 -2.66
C GLU A 246 -9.76 -19.00 -3.39
N GLU A 247 -9.27 -17.99 -2.67
CA GLU A 247 -8.82 -16.72 -3.26
C GLU A 247 -7.65 -16.93 -4.22
N ARG A 248 -6.72 -17.83 -3.88
CA ARG A 248 -5.62 -18.21 -4.78
C ARG A 248 -6.14 -18.81 -6.08
N LEU A 249 -7.10 -19.74 -6.01
CA LEU A 249 -7.65 -20.38 -7.21
C LEU A 249 -8.33 -19.36 -8.12
N VAL A 250 -9.11 -18.45 -7.54
CA VAL A 250 -9.73 -17.33 -8.28
C VAL A 250 -8.65 -16.44 -8.90
N PHE A 251 -7.60 -16.09 -8.15
CA PHE A 251 -6.47 -15.30 -8.67
C PHE A 251 -5.84 -15.94 -9.92
N LEU A 252 -5.54 -17.24 -9.86
CA LEU A 252 -4.91 -17.97 -10.95
C LEU A 252 -5.85 -18.11 -12.17
N ASP A 253 -7.14 -18.32 -11.95
CA ASP A 253 -8.14 -18.37 -13.02
C ASP A 253 -8.24 -17.04 -13.77
N ILE A 254 -8.29 -15.91 -13.05
CA ILE A 254 -8.31 -14.56 -13.66
C ILE A 254 -7.02 -14.31 -14.45
N ALA A 255 -5.86 -14.65 -13.87
CA ALA A 255 -4.57 -14.49 -14.53
C ALA A 255 -4.48 -15.33 -15.81
N ARG A 256 -5.05 -16.54 -15.82
CA ARG A 256 -5.13 -17.39 -17.02
C ARG A 256 -6.03 -16.78 -18.10
N ARG A 257 -7.15 -16.15 -17.72
CA ARG A 257 -8.12 -15.57 -18.65
C ARG A 257 -7.68 -14.24 -19.26
N PHE A 258 -7.11 -13.36 -18.44
CA PHE A 258 -6.87 -11.96 -18.82
C PHE A 258 -5.40 -11.54 -18.76
N GLY A 259 -4.51 -12.40 -18.30
CA GLY A 259 -3.15 -12.05 -17.91
C GLY A 259 -3.10 -11.35 -16.55
N CYS A 260 -1.90 -10.99 -16.10
CA CYS A 260 -1.66 -10.17 -14.92
C CYS A 260 -0.28 -9.50 -15.00
N GLY A 261 0.02 -8.60 -14.06
CA GLY A 261 1.31 -7.90 -13.97
C GLY A 261 1.19 -6.38 -13.92
N ASP A 262 0.09 -5.84 -14.45
CA ASP A 262 -0.27 -4.43 -14.34
C ASP A 262 -1.77 -4.25 -14.01
N LYS A 263 -2.23 -2.99 -13.91
CA LYS A 263 -3.64 -2.61 -13.68
C LYS A 263 -4.34 -3.40 -12.55
N TRP A 264 -3.62 -3.56 -11.44
CA TRP A 264 -4.07 -4.37 -10.31
C TRP A 264 -5.42 -3.96 -9.71
N GLY A 265 -5.84 -2.70 -9.87
CA GLY A 265 -7.18 -2.29 -9.44
C GLY A 265 -8.28 -2.93 -10.29
N LEU A 266 -8.11 -3.04 -11.61
CA LEU A 266 -9.08 -3.75 -12.45
C LEU A 266 -9.08 -5.24 -12.13
N PHE A 267 -7.90 -5.83 -11.99
CA PHE A 267 -7.73 -7.24 -11.64
C PHE A 267 -8.45 -7.60 -10.33
N SER A 268 -8.34 -6.75 -9.29
CA SER A 268 -8.95 -7.03 -7.98
C SER A 268 -10.48 -7.01 -7.99
N THR A 269 -11.13 -6.49 -9.03
CA THR A 269 -12.61 -6.47 -9.09
C THR A 269 -13.24 -7.86 -9.16
N TYR A 270 -12.46 -8.87 -9.58
CA TYR A 270 -12.88 -10.27 -9.62
C TYR A 270 -12.59 -11.04 -8.31
N ILE A 271 -11.88 -10.43 -7.36
CA ILE A 271 -11.50 -11.05 -6.08
C ILE A 271 -12.20 -10.29 -4.95
N PRO A 272 -13.33 -10.79 -4.42
CA PRO A 272 -14.07 -10.11 -3.37
C PRO A 272 -13.19 -9.74 -2.18
N HIS A 273 -13.49 -8.62 -1.53
CA HIS A 273 -12.79 -8.10 -0.33
C HIS A 273 -11.30 -7.74 -0.49
N ARG A 274 -10.70 -8.00 -1.65
CA ARG A 274 -9.31 -7.63 -1.97
C ARG A 274 -9.25 -6.38 -2.83
N VAL A 275 -8.18 -5.61 -2.66
CA VAL A 275 -7.88 -4.44 -3.49
C VAL A 275 -6.59 -4.62 -4.28
N GLY A 276 -6.38 -3.77 -5.27
CA GLY A 276 -5.26 -3.95 -6.21
C GLY A 276 -3.87 -3.96 -5.56
N TYR A 277 -3.60 -3.14 -4.53
CA TYR A 277 -2.28 -3.19 -3.89
C TYR A 277 -2.01 -4.55 -3.23
N GLN A 278 -3.05 -5.18 -2.66
CA GLN A 278 -2.95 -6.51 -2.04
C GLN A 278 -2.70 -7.57 -3.10
N CYS A 279 -3.40 -7.50 -4.24
CA CYS A 279 -3.17 -8.40 -5.36
C CYS A 279 -1.75 -8.27 -5.91
N SER A 280 -1.25 -7.04 -6.08
CA SER A 280 0.13 -6.81 -6.56
C SER A 280 1.17 -7.34 -5.59
N ASN A 281 0.90 -7.22 -4.29
CA ASN A 281 1.82 -7.68 -3.25
C ASN A 281 1.82 -9.21 -3.19
N TYR A 282 0.63 -9.82 -3.22
CA TYR A 282 0.47 -11.26 -3.26
C TYR A 282 1.18 -11.89 -4.47
N TYR A 283 1.04 -11.24 -5.62
CA TYR A 283 1.69 -11.65 -6.86
C TYR A 283 3.22 -11.77 -6.72
N ARG A 284 3.87 -10.71 -6.19
CA ARG A 284 5.33 -10.66 -6.05
C ARG A 284 5.86 -11.51 -4.91
N GLN A 285 5.12 -11.61 -3.79
CA GLN A 285 5.60 -12.28 -2.58
C GLN A 285 5.30 -13.79 -2.56
N TYR A 286 4.25 -14.24 -3.24
CA TYR A 286 3.79 -15.63 -3.14
C TYR A 286 3.64 -16.27 -4.52
N VAL A 287 2.95 -15.62 -5.46
CA VAL A 287 2.57 -16.26 -6.73
C VAL A 287 3.79 -16.53 -7.63
N ILE A 288 4.66 -15.53 -7.82
CA ILE A 288 5.89 -15.70 -8.61
C ILE A 288 6.90 -16.63 -7.88
N PRO A 289 7.21 -16.41 -6.59
CA PRO A 289 8.10 -17.31 -5.84
C PRO A 289 7.66 -18.77 -5.75
N ALA A 290 6.35 -19.03 -5.80
CA ALA A 290 5.81 -20.39 -5.80
C ALA A 290 5.82 -21.06 -7.18
N GLY A 291 6.14 -20.32 -8.26
CA GLY A 291 6.15 -20.84 -9.62
C GLY A 291 4.76 -21.11 -10.22
N TRP A 292 3.69 -20.59 -9.60
CA TRP A 292 2.33 -20.72 -10.16
C TRP A 292 2.16 -19.89 -11.44
N ILE A 293 2.83 -18.74 -11.48
CA ILE A 293 2.89 -17.87 -12.66
C ILE A 293 4.35 -17.56 -12.98
N ILE A 294 4.71 -17.71 -14.26
CA ILE A 294 5.99 -17.26 -14.81
C ILE A 294 5.76 -15.95 -15.57
N ASP A 295 6.50 -14.91 -15.19
CA ASP A 295 6.48 -13.59 -15.80
C ASP A 295 7.90 -13.19 -16.21
N ASP A 296 8.09 -12.93 -17.50
CA ASP A 296 9.39 -12.58 -18.09
C ASP A 296 9.98 -11.29 -17.51
N ASN A 297 9.17 -10.46 -16.86
CA ASN A 297 9.61 -9.22 -16.23
C ASN A 297 10.21 -9.41 -14.83
N TYR A 298 10.14 -10.64 -14.30
CA TYR A 298 10.71 -11.00 -13.01
C TYR A 298 11.80 -12.07 -13.18
N ARG A 299 12.74 -12.06 -12.24
CA ARG A 299 13.70 -13.14 -11.99
C ARG A 299 13.64 -13.55 -10.54
N ILE A 300 14.14 -14.74 -10.24
CA ILE A 300 14.19 -15.24 -8.88
C ILE A 300 15.63 -15.18 -8.38
N ASP A 301 15.83 -14.59 -7.21
CA ASP A 301 17.14 -14.58 -6.55
C ASP A 301 17.46 -15.94 -5.91
N SER A 302 18.69 -16.11 -5.43
CA SER A 302 19.12 -17.33 -4.74
C SER A 302 18.26 -17.64 -3.49
N ALA A 303 17.72 -16.61 -2.84
CA ALA A 303 16.83 -16.74 -1.68
C ALA A 303 15.37 -17.11 -2.04
N GLY A 304 15.00 -17.09 -3.31
CA GLY A 304 13.64 -17.39 -3.79
C GLY A 304 12.71 -16.19 -3.93
N ASN A 305 13.20 -14.96 -3.76
CA ASN A 305 12.40 -13.76 -3.93
C ASN A 305 12.31 -13.34 -5.39
N ALA A 306 11.15 -12.80 -5.77
CA ALA A 306 10.95 -12.22 -7.09
C ALA A 306 11.57 -10.82 -7.18
N VAL A 307 12.51 -10.64 -8.12
CA VAL A 307 13.17 -9.38 -8.44
C VAL A 307 12.66 -8.89 -9.79
N TYR A 308 12.13 -7.67 -9.83
CA TYR A 308 11.68 -7.07 -11.08
C TYR A 308 12.88 -6.58 -11.90
N VAL A 309 13.03 -7.10 -13.12
CA VAL A 309 14.16 -6.82 -14.02
C VAL A 309 13.78 -5.92 -15.20
N GLY A 310 12.54 -5.41 -15.23
CA GLY A 310 12.07 -4.53 -16.30
C GLY A 310 11.49 -5.28 -17.50
N ASN A 311 10.82 -4.51 -18.37
CA ASN A 311 10.01 -5.06 -19.45
C ASN A 311 10.88 -5.62 -20.59
N HIS A 312 11.14 -6.92 -20.57
CA HIS A 312 12.01 -7.61 -21.54
C HIS A 312 11.47 -7.53 -22.98
N ARG A 313 10.17 -7.30 -23.17
CA ARG A 313 9.55 -7.19 -24.51
C ARG A 313 9.73 -5.82 -25.17
N ARG A 314 10.19 -4.79 -24.45
CA ARG A 314 10.48 -3.47 -25.08
C ARG A 314 11.84 -3.41 -25.75
N SER A 315 12.76 -4.32 -25.44
CA SER A 315 14.15 -4.30 -25.92
C SER A 315 14.32 -4.88 -27.33
N ALA A 316 13.28 -5.52 -27.90
CA ALA A 316 13.33 -6.23 -29.17
C ALA A 316 12.58 -5.53 -30.32
N ARG A 317 12.33 -4.22 -30.22
CA ARG A 317 11.73 -3.40 -31.29
C ARG A 317 12.62 -2.24 -31.66
#